data_AF-A0A535G1V9-F1
#
_entry.id   AF-A0A535G1V9-F1
#
_cell.length_a   1.000
_cell.length_b   1.000
_cell.length_c   1.000
_cell.angle_alpha   90.00
_cell.angle_beta   90.00
_cell.angle_gamma   90.00
#
_symmetry.space_group_name_H-M   'P 1'
#
loop_
_entity.id
_entity.type
_entity.pdbx_description
1 polymer ?
#
loop_
_entity_poly.entity_id
_entity_poly.type
_entity_poly.pdbx_seq_one_letter_code
_entity_poly.pdbx_strand_id
1 'polypeptide(L)'
;MRVSADAADYFITLYMRLLYYAGQRREILSPALSFSDFLAEPWQVKYACREAIYEPWPLIKDFLTTHGDTLTGEEQKTVDAWTRSISGTFVVLRHL
;
A
#
# COMPACT_ATOMS: atom_id res chain seq x y z
N MET A 1 7.40 21.11 -1.18
CA MET A 1 8.41 20.31 -0.46
C MET A 1 8.92 19.26 -1.43
N ARG A 2 10.22 19.23 -1.73
CA ARG A 2 10.84 18.23 -2.61
C ARG A 2 11.28 17.08 -1.72
N VAL A 3 10.77 15.87 -1.96
CA VAL A 3 11.20 14.65 -1.27
C VAL A 3 12.48 14.15 -1.96
N SER A 4 13.45 13.62 -1.21
CA SER A 4 14.64 13.02 -1.82
C SER A 4 14.24 11.78 -2.64
N ALA A 5 15.04 11.44 -3.65
CA ALA A 5 14.78 10.25 -4.48
C ALA A 5 14.72 8.98 -3.60
N ASP A 6 15.68 8.82 -2.69
CA ASP A 6 15.74 7.68 -1.78
C ASP A 6 14.49 7.56 -0.89
N ALA A 7 13.99 8.69 -0.37
CA ALA A 7 12.78 8.68 0.46
C ALA A 7 11.53 8.39 -0.38
N ALA A 8 11.49 8.81 -1.64
CA ALA A 8 10.41 8.49 -2.56
C ALA A 8 10.41 7.00 -2.92
N ASP A 9 11.57 6.44 -3.28
CA ASP A 9 11.72 5.02 -3.63
C ASP A 9 11.37 4.11 -2.45
N TYR A 10 11.80 4.50 -1.25
CA TYR A 10 11.45 3.82 -0.01
C TYR A 10 9.94 3.80 0.23
N PHE A 11 9.28 4.96 0.12
CA PHE A 11 7.83 5.06 0.27
C PHE A 11 7.10 4.21 -0.78
N ILE A 12 7.50 4.29 -2.06
CA ILE A 12 6.89 3.55 -3.16
C ILE A 12 7.02 2.04 -2.92
N THR A 13 8.21 1.58 -2.54
CA THR A 13 8.46 0.15 -2.27
C THR A 13 7.58 -0.36 -1.13
N LEU A 14 7.51 0.38 -0.03
CA LEU A 14 6.70 0.02 1.13
C LEU A 14 5.21 0.00 0.78
N TYR A 15 4.75 0.95 -0.03
CA TYR A 15 3.37 1.01 -0.50
C TYR A 15 3.03 -0.16 -1.43
N MET A 16 3.95 -0.55 -2.32
CA MET A 16 3.76 -1.73 -3.18
C MET A 16 3.68 -3.02 -2.37
N ARG A 17 4.48 -3.17 -1.30
CA ARG A 17 4.39 -4.31 -0.37
C ARG A 17 3.02 -4.38 0.31
N LEU A 18 2.46 -3.24 0.72
CA LEU A 18 1.12 -3.17 1.28
C LEU A 18 0.04 -3.56 0.26
N LEU A 19 0.15 -3.10 -0.98
CA LEU A 19 -0.78 -3.50 -2.06
C LEU A 19 -0.73 -5.01 -2.29
N TYR A 20 0.47 -5.57 -2.42
CA TYR A 20 0.65 -7.00 -2.58
C TYR A 20 0.02 -7.79 -1.42
N TYR A 21 0.26 -7.37 -0.19
CA TYR A 21 -0.35 -7.97 1.00
C TYR A 21 -1.87 -7.90 0.96
N ALA A 22 -2.44 -6.74 0.63
CA ALA A 22 -3.89 -6.58 0.51
C ALA A 22 -4.47 -7.50 -0.57
N GLY A 23 -3.79 -7.61 -1.72
CA GLY A 23 -4.18 -8.48 -2.82
C GLY A 23 -4.17 -9.97 -2.44
N GLN A 24 -3.17 -10.40 -1.67
CA GLN A 24 -3.09 -11.76 -1.13
C GLN A 24 -4.21 -12.04 -0.12
N ARG A 25 -4.42 -11.13 0.83
CA ARG A 25 -5.44 -11.29 1.90
C ARG A 25 -6.87 -11.25 1.40
N ARG A 26 -7.12 -10.66 0.24
CA ARG A 26 -8.45 -10.52 -0.38
C ARG A 26 -8.65 -11.40 -1.61
N GLU A 27 -7.73 -12.34 -1.85
CA GLU A 27 -7.81 -13.29 -2.97
C GLU A 27 -7.90 -12.61 -4.36
N ILE A 28 -7.42 -11.37 -4.48
CA ILE A 28 -7.28 -10.65 -5.76
C ILE A 28 -6.09 -11.21 -6.53
N LEU A 29 -5.04 -11.57 -5.80
CA LEU A 29 -3.83 -12.15 -6.34
C LEU A 29 -3.84 -13.66 -6.10
N SER A 30 -3.25 -14.41 -7.03
CA SER A 30 -2.97 -15.83 -6.81
C SER A 30 -2.02 -15.98 -5.61
N PRO A 31 -2.27 -16.94 -4.69
CA PRO A 31 -1.34 -17.25 -3.60
C PRO A 31 0.06 -17.66 -4.06
N ALA A 32 0.19 -18.12 -5.31
CA ALA A 32 1.47 -18.50 -5.91
C ALA A 32 2.23 -17.33 -6.56
N LEU A 33 1.59 -16.16 -6.71
CA LEU A 33 2.23 -14.99 -7.30
C LEU A 33 3.27 -14.42 -6.34
N SER A 34 4.52 -14.26 -6.78
CA SER A 34 5.56 -13.66 -5.95
C SER A 34 5.44 -12.13 -5.91
N PHE A 35 6.08 -11.49 -4.91
CA PHE A 35 6.14 -10.03 -4.87
C PHE A 35 6.84 -9.42 -6.10
N SER A 36 7.89 -10.08 -6.62
CA SER A 36 8.58 -9.60 -7.84
C SER A 36 7.67 -9.67 -9.07
N ASP A 37 6.87 -10.73 -9.20
CA ASP A 37 5.93 -10.86 -10.31
C ASP A 37 4.77 -9.85 -10.19
N PHE A 38 4.31 -9.60 -8.95
CA PHE A 38 3.33 -8.54 -8.68
C PHE A 38 3.81 -7.15 -9.14
N LEU A 39 5.11 -6.82 -9.01
CA LEU A 39 5.61 -5.54 -9.48
C LEU A 39 5.46 -5.38 -11.00
N ALA A 40 5.48 -6.48 -11.76
CA ALA A 40 5.28 -6.51 -13.20
C ALA A 40 3.80 -6.48 -13.62
N GLU A 41 2.85 -6.68 -12.69
CA GLU A 41 1.41 -6.68 -12.99
C GLU A 41 0.92 -5.32 -13.55
N PRO A 42 -0.11 -5.31 -14.40
CA PRO A 42 -0.73 -4.08 -14.89
C PRO A 42 -1.28 -3.20 -13.77
N TRP A 43 -1.40 -1.90 -14.04
CA TRP A 43 -1.89 -0.94 -13.05
C TRP A 43 -3.30 -1.26 -12.54
N GLN A 44 -4.14 -1.88 -13.36
CA GLN A 44 -5.50 -2.31 -13.00
C GLN A 44 -5.50 -3.28 -11.82
N VAL A 45 -4.54 -4.22 -11.77
CA VAL A 45 -4.40 -5.18 -10.67
C VAL A 45 -3.99 -4.47 -9.39
N LYS A 46 -3.02 -3.55 -9.48
CA LYS A 46 -2.55 -2.75 -8.36
C LYS A 46 -3.65 -1.80 -7.84
N TYR A 47 -4.50 -1.26 -8.71
CA TYR A 47 -5.68 -0.48 -8.30
C TYR A 47 -6.69 -1.34 -7.54
N ALA A 48 -6.99 -2.55 -8.01
CA ALA A 48 -7.85 -3.47 -7.28
C ALA A 48 -7.30 -3.78 -5.87
N CYS A 49 -5.99 -4.04 -5.78
CA CYS A 49 -5.30 -4.24 -4.50
C CYS A 49 -5.36 -2.99 -3.59
N ARG A 50 -5.31 -1.79 -4.17
CA ARG A 50 -5.41 -0.52 -3.43
C ARG A 50 -6.77 -0.36 -2.77
N GLU A 51 -7.84 -0.61 -3.50
CA GLU A 51 -9.20 -0.51 -2.95
C GLU A 51 -9.40 -1.54 -1.82
N ALA A 52 -8.81 -2.73 -1.97
CA ALA A 52 -8.79 -3.79 -0.97
C ALA A 52 -8.07 -3.45 0.33
N ILE A 53 -7.25 -2.40 0.39
CA ILE A 53 -6.64 -1.93 1.63
C ILE A 53 -7.72 -1.48 2.62
N TYR A 54 -8.79 -0.84 2.13
CA TYR A 54 -9.70 -0.05 2.96
C TYR A 54 -11.00 -0.77 3.32
N GLU A 55 -11.42 -1.81 2.58
CA GLU A 55 -12.73 -2.46 2.77
C GLU A 55 -12.64 -3.99 2.98
N PRO A 56 -13.49 -4.59 3.86
CA PRO A 56 -14.38 -4.00 4.87
C PRO A 56 -13.66 -3.64 6.19
N TRP A 57 -12.36 -3.92 6.32
CA TRP A 57 -11.52 -3.52 7.47
C TRP A 57 -10.14 -3.08 6.98
N PRO A 58 -9.56 -1.98 7.49
CA PRO A 58 -8.25 -1.49 7.05
C PRO A 58 -7.14 -2.52 7.32
N LEU A 59 -6.56 -3.07 6.26
CA LEU A 59 -5.48 -4.08 6.35
C LEU A 59 -4.14 -3.50 6.81
N ILE A 60 -4.04 -2.19 6.96
CA ILE A 60 -2.82 -1.51 7.41
C ILE A 60 -2.40 -1.98 8.81
N LYS A 61 -3.37 -2.15 9.73
CA LYS A 61 -3.08 -2.65 11.08
C LYS A 61 -2.69 -4.14 11.07
N ASP A 62 -3.38 -4.95 10.26
CA ASP A 62 -3.08 -6.37 10.10
C ASP A 62 -1.67 -6.59 9.50
N PHE A 63 -1.30 -5.77 8.52
CA PHE A 63 0.04 -5.75 7.95
C PHE A 63 1.11 -5.40 9.01
N LEU A 64 0.88 -4.37 9.83
CA LEU A 64 1.79 -4.01 10.92
C LEU A 64 1.96 -5.13 11.95
N THR A 65 0.88 -5.85 12.28
CA THR A 65 0.93 -6.98 13.20
C THR A 65 1.65 -8.19 12.57
N THR A 66 1.40 -8.47 11.30
CA THR A 66 1.96 -9.64 10.61
C THR A 66 3.44 -9.48 10.26
N HIS A 67 3.83 -8.27 9.84
CA HIS A 67 5.16 -8.00 9.30
C HIS A 67 6.01 -7.11 10.21
N GLY A 68 5.51 -6.68 11.37
CA GLY A 68 6.19 -5.74 12.27
C GLY A 68 7.64 -6.10 12.56
N ASP A 69 7.94 -7.38 12.80
CA ASP A 69 9.29 -7.87 13.11
C ASP A 69 10.25 -7.84 11.90
N THR A 70 9.70 -7.74 10.68
CA THR A 70 10.47 -7.63 9.43
C THR A 70 10.65 -6.19 8.96
N LEU A 71 10.01 -5.24 9.64
CA LEU A 71 10.07 -3.82 9.32
C LEU A 71 11.09 -3.11 10.20
N THR A 72 11.80 -2.13 9.64
CA THR A 72 12.59 -1.22 10.45
C THR A 72 11.68 -0.29 11.27
N GLY A 73 12.23 0.33 12.32
CA GLY A 73 11.46 1.29 13.12
C GLY A 73 10.94 2.49 12.31
N GLU A 74 11.61 2.88 11.22
CA GLU A 74 11.11 3.91 10.30
C GLU A 74 10.00 3.38 9.38
N GLU A 75 10.10 2.14 8.90
CA GLU A 75 9.06 1.52 8.07
C GLU A 75 7.77 1.40 8.88
N GLN A 76 7.89 0.95 10.12
CA GLN A 76 6.76 0.78 11.03
C GLN A 76 6.05 2.12 11.32
N LYS A 77 6.81 3.19 11.61
CA LYS A 77 6.26 4.54 11.79
C LYS A 77 5.56 5.06 10.54
N THR A 78 6.14 4.79 9.37
CA THR A 78 5.59 5.23 8.08
C THR A 78 4.24 4.55 7.81
N VAL A 79 4.15 3.24 7.99
CA VAL A 79 2.91 2.49 7.79
C VAL A 79 1.88 2.83 8.87
N ASP A 80 2.29 3.00 10.13
CA ASP A 80 1.38 3.41 11.21
C ASP A 80 0.74 4.77 10.91
N ALA A 81 1.49 5.72 10.33
CA ALA A 81 0.93 6.99 9.89
C ALA A 81 -0.21 6.82 8.85
N TRP A 82 -0.18 5.77 8.03
CA TRP A 82 -1.24 5.49 7.06
C TRP A 82 -2.54 5.00 7.70
N THR A 83 -2.51 4.54 8.96
CA THR A 83 -3.75 4.21 9.70
C THR A 83 -4.63 5.43 9.94
N ARG A 84 -4.06 6.64 9.84
CA ARG A 84 -4.77 7.93 9.95
C ARG A 84 -5.31 8.40 8.60
N SER A 85 -5.27 7.56 7.58
CA SER A 85 -5.79 7.90 6.25
C SER A 85 -7.29 8.19 6.30
N ILE A 86 -7.70 9.20 5.54
CA ILE A 86 -9.10 9.53 5.27
C ILE A 86 -9.37 9.11 3.83
N SER A 87 -10.28 8.15 3.63
CA SER A 87 -10.78 7.77 2.31
C SER A 87 -12.08 8.50 2.00
N GLY A 88 -12.27 8.91 0.75
CA GLY A 88 -13.46 9.63 0.31
C GLY A 88 -13.32 10.18 -1.11
N THR A 89 -14.42 10.73 -1.64
CA THR A 89 -14.44 11.38 -2.95
C THR A 89 -13.93 12.83 -2.82
N PHE A 90 -12.84 13.16 -3.51
CA PHE A 90 -12.32 14.53 -3.59
C PHE A 90 -12.69 15.15 -4.94
N VAL A 91 -13.27 16.35 -4.92
CA VAL A 91 -13.56 17.13 -6.13
C VAL A 91 -12.51 18.22 -6.27
N VAL A 92 -11.71 18.18 -7.34
CA VAL A 92 -10.73 19.23 -7.65
C VAL A 92 -11.32 20.17 -8.69
N LEU A 93 -11.66 21.38 -8.27
CA LEU A 93 -12.10 22.45 -9.17
C LEU A 93 -10.88 23.28 -9.60
N ARG A 94 -10.64 23.35 -10.91
CA ARG A 94 -9.59 24.19 -11.52
C ARG A 94 -10.26 25.33 -12.29
N HIS A 95 -9.84 26.58 -12.07
CA HIS A 95 -10.12 27.67 -13.00
C HIS A 95 -9.03 27.72 -14.08
N LEU A 96 -9.41 28.05 -15.32
CA LEU A 96 -8.50 28.28 -16.44
C LEU A 96 -7.97 29.70 -16.41
#